data_AF-A0A522WY51-F1
#
_entry.id   AF-A0A522WY51-F1
#
_cell.length_a   1.000
_cell.length_b   1.000
_cell.length_c   1.000
_cell.angle_alpha   90.00
_cell.angle_beta   90.00
_cell.angle_gamma   90.00
#
_symmetry.space_group_name_H-M   'P 1'
#
loop_
_entity.id
_entity.type
_entity.pdbx_description
1 polymer ?
#
loop_
_entity_poly.entity_id
_entity_poly.type
_entity_poly.pdbx_seq_one_letter_code
_entity_poly.pdbx_strand_id
1 'polypeptide(L)'
;MLARLLLGLVLSLISVATFATELPALPKAKGTTCIEAPATMRRDHPDMLKHQRDDTMRLGLRGAKASLKDCVACHATTAADGHAVPVNDPGQFCQSCHAYVAASPDCFECHATTPAPVKEAAR
;
A
#
# COMPACT_ATOMS: atom_id res chain seq x y z
N MET A 1 17.26 -41.32 40.71
CA MET A 1 17.96 -40.57 39.64
C MET A 1 17.22 -40.63 38.29
N LEU A 2 16.59 -41.75 37.93
CA LEU A 2 15.77 -41.89 36.70
C LEU A 2 14.53 -40.99 36.62
N ALA A 3 13.91 -40.65 37.77
CA ALA A 3 12.75 -39.74 37.81
C ALA A 3 13.07 -38.27 37.46
N ARG A 4 14.35 -37.87 37.53
CA ARG A 4 14.79 -36.52 37.14
C ARG A 4 15.12 -36.41 35.64
N LEU A 5 15.40 -37.54 34.98
CA LEU A 5 15.65 -37.61 33.54
C LEU A 5 14.35 -37.62 32.72
N LEU A 6 13.24 -38.08 33.30
CA LEU A 6 11.92 -38.05 32.65
C LEU A 6 11.23 -36.69 32.70
N LEU A 7 11.61 -35.81 33.64
CA LEU A 7 11.06 -34.45 33.71
C LEU A 7 11.77 -33.46 32.77
N GLY A 8 12.99 -33.78 32.32
CA GLY A 8 13.75 -32.94 31.39
C GLY A 8 13.38 -33.15 29.91
N LEU A 9 12.77 -34.29 29.56
CA LEU A 9 12.45 -34.61 28.16
C LEU A 9 11.06 -34.11 27.70
N VAL A 10 10.21 -33.66 28.63
CA VAL A 10 8.86 -33.14 28.31
C VAL A 10 8.89 -31.65 27.93
N LEU A 11 10.03 -30.96 28.07
CA LEU A 11 10.17 -29.55 27.67
C LEU A 11 10.60 -29.40 26.19
N SER A 12 10.22 -30.34 25.34
CA SER A 12 10.32 -30.24 23.88
C SER A 12 8.91 -30.07 23.32
N LEU A 13 8.45 -28.82 23.19
CA LEU A 13 7.36 -28.37 22.29
C LEU A 13 7.18 -26.85 22.49
N ILE A 14 8.25 -26.07 22.28
CA ILE A 14 8.08 -24.64 22.05
C ILE A 14 7.52 -24.52 20.64
N SER A 15 6.19 -24.43 20.52
CA SER A 15 5.52 -24.08 19.28
C SER A 15 6.06 -22.73 18.82
N VAL A 16 6.86 -22.72 17.76
CA VAL A 16 7.20 -21.49 17.04
C VAL A 16 5.89 -20.98 16.44
N ALA A 17 5.26 -20.01 17.10
CA ALA A 17 4.14 -19.30 16.54
C ALA A 17 4.64 -18.58 15.29
N THR A 18 4.26 -19.09 14.11
CA THR A 18 4.46 -18.39 12.85
C THR A 18 3.52 -17.18 12.86
N PHE A 19 4.04 -16.00 13.20
CA PHE A 19 3.32 -14.74 13.06
C PHE A 19 3.21 -14.42 11.57
N ALA A 20 2.22 -14.99 10.90
CA ALA A 20 1.79 -14.47 9.60
C ALA A 20 1.11 -13.13 9.86
N THR A 21 1.72 -12.04 9.41
CA THR A 21 1.08 -10.72 9.45
C THR A 21 -0.17 -10.77 8.58
N GLU A 22 -1.33 -10.56 9.19
CA GLU A 22 -2.58 -10.44 8.44
C GLU A 22 -2.48 -9.26 7.46
N LEU A 23 -2.77 -9.52 6.19
CA LEU A 23 -2.83 -8.47 5.19
C LEU A 23 -3.99 -7.52 5.52
N PRO A 24 -3.86 -6.21 5.24
CA PRO A 24 -4.95 -5.28 5.45
C PRO A 24 -6.14 -5.65 4.55
N ALA A 25 -7.34 -5.35 5.01
CA ALA A 25 -8.52 -5.40 4.15
C ALA A 25 -8.40 -4.30 3.07
N LEU A 26 -8.12 -4.72 1.84
CA LEU A 26 -7.95 -3.81 0.70
C LEU A 26 -9.21 -3.83 -0.17
N PRO A 27 -9.81 -2.66 -0.47
CA PRO A 27 -10.85 -2.55 -1.48
C PRO A 27 -10.38 -3.10 -2.83
N LYS A 28 -11.28 -3.77 -3.55
CA LYS A 28 -10.97 -4.27 -4.89
C LYS A 28 -10.88 -3.11 -5.88
N ALA A 29 -9.87 -3.18 -6.75
CA ALA A 29 -9.78 -2.28 -7.88
C ALA A 29 -10.91 -2.55 -8.89
N LYS A 30 -11.25 -1.52 -9.66
CA LYS A 30 -12.10 -1.63 -10.85
C LYS A 30 -11.32 -2.33 -11.97
N GLY A 31 -11.99 -3.18 -12.74
CA GLY A 31 -11.42 -3.85 -13.91
C GLY A 31 -10.93 -5.28 -13.65
N THR A 32 -10.45 -5.93 -14.72
CA THR A 32 -10.04 -7.35 -14.72
C THR A 32 -8.55 -7.55 -14.99
N THR A 33 -7.87 -6.56 -15.58
CA THR A 33 -6.44 -6.62 -15.91
C THR A 33 -5.66 -5.72 -14.98
N CYS A 34 -4.77 -6.31 -14.19
CA CYS A 34 -3.84 -5.58 -13.33
C CYS A 34 -2.55 -5.25 -14.10
N ILE A 35 -1.91 -4.13 -13.77
CA ILE A 35 -0.62 -3.74 -14.36
C ILE A 35 0.48 -4.78 -14.12
N GLU A 36 0.41 -5.47 -12.97
CA GLU A 36 1.35 -6.48 -12.50
C GLU A 36 0.77 -7.35 -11.38
N ALA A 37 1.50 -8.42 -11.03
CA ALA A 37 1.15 -9.28 -9.91
C ALA A 37 1.29 -8.58 -8.53
N PRO A 38 0.52 -8.97 -7.49
CA PRO A 38 0.61 -8.36 -6.15
C PRO A 38 1.99 -8.46 -5.49
N ALA A 39 2.80 -9.47 -5.82
CA ALA A 39 4.17 -9.57 -5.31
C ALA A 39 5.08 -8.47 -5.89
N THR A 40 4.98 -8.22 -7.19
CA THR A 40 5.66 -7.12 -7.89
C THR A 40 5.18 -5.78 -7.36
N MET A 41 3.87 -5.58 -7.22
CA MET A 41 3.30 -4.33 -6.69
C MET A 41 3.64 -4.05 -5.23
N ARG A 42 4.04 -5.04 -4.42
CA ARG A 42 4.53 -4.76 -3.06
C ARG A 42 5.99 -4.31 -3.03
N ARG A 43 6.79 -4.79 -4.00
CA ARG A 43 8.24 -4.53 -4.06
C ARG A 43 8.56 -3.28 -4.85
N ASP A 44 7.96 -3.15 -6.03
CA ASP A 44 8.45 -2.24 -7.08
C ASP A 44 7.56 -1.00 -7.26
N HIS A 45 6.33 -1.02 -6.74
CA HIS A 45 5.36 0.09 -6.79
C HIS A 45 5.94 1.47 -6.42
N PRO A 46 6.69 1.62 -5.31
CA PRO A 46 7.14 2.94 -4.90
C PRO A 46 8.11 3.53 -5.92
N ASP A 47 9.03 2.72 -6.42
CA ASP A 47 10.05 3.15 -7.36
C ASP A 47 9.48 3.37 -8.76
N MET A 48 8.53 2.53 -9.19
CA MET A 48 7.76 2.74 -10.41
C MET A 48 7.08 4.12 -10.43
N LEU A 49 6.40 4.50 -9.34
CA LEU A 49 5.71 5.79 -9.26
C LEU A 49 6.68 6.97 -9.12
N LYS A 50 7.77 6.83 -8.34
CA LYS A 50 8.79 7.88 -8.19
C LYS A 50 9.50 8.16 -9.51
N HIS A 51 9.90 7.11 -10.22
CA HIS A 51 10.54 7.24 -11.53
C HIS A 51 9.58 7.92 -12.52
N GLN A 52 8.33 7.46 -12.58
CA GLN A 52 7.34 8.08 -13.46
C GLN A 52 7.07 9.55 -13.12
N ARG A 53 7.02 9.90 -11.83
CA ARG A 53 6.87 11.28 -11.38
C ARG A 53 8.03 12.13 -11.91
N ASP A 54 9.25 11.68 -11.74
CA ASP A 54 10.44 12.43 -12.14
C ASP A 54 10.51 12.58 -13.67
N ASP A 55 10.24 11.51 -14.41
CA ASP A 55 10.14 11.51 -15.87
C ASP A 55 9.08 12.50 -16.36
N THR A 56 7.89 12.48 -15.76
CA THR A 56 6.79 13.35 -16.17
C THR A 56 7.05 14.81 -15.80
N MET A 57 7.45 15.06 -14.57
CA MET A 57 7.49 16.42 -14.00
C MET A 57 8.80 17.16 -14.29
N ARG A 58 9.93 16.43 -14.31
CA ARG A 58 11.26 17.05 -14.52
C ARG A 58 11.72 16.93 -15.96
N LEU A 59 11.38 15.84 -16.65
CA LEU A 59 11.86 15.57 -18.01
C LEU A 59 10.79 15.77 -19.09
N GLY A 60 9.51 15.89 -18.71
CA GLY A 60 8.39 16.04 -19.64
C GLY A 60 8.03 14.76 -20.41
N LEU A 61 8.58 13.60 -20.02
CA LEU A 61 8.33 12.31 -20.67
C LEU A 61 6.97 11.75 -20.22
N ARG A 62 6.14 11.31 -21.19
CA ARG A 62 4.78 10.81 -20.94
C ARG A 62 4.56 9.45 -21.60
N GLY A 63 3.58 8.70 -21.12
CA GLY A 63 3.14 7.44 -21.74
C GLY A 63 3.79 6.17 -21.20
N ALA A 64 4.35 6.21 -19.98
CA ALA A 64 4.83 4.98 -19.36
C ALA A 64 3.68 4.05 -18.95
N LYS A 65 4.02 2.76 -18.80
CA LYS A 65 3.11 1.72 -18.30
C LYS A 65 2.53 2.07 -16.91
N ALA A 66 3.37 2.62 -16.03
CA ALA A 66 2.95 3.10 -14.72
C ALA A 66 2.44 4.54 -14.82
N SER A 67 1.25 4.81 -14.30
CA SER A 67 0.60 6.12 -14.36
C SER A 67 -0.23 6.33 -13.11
N LEU A 68 0.13 7.33 -12.30
CA LEU A 68 -0.59 7.65 -11.07
C LEU A 68 -2.08 7.92 -11.35
N LYS A 69 -2.38 8.61 -12.45
CA LYS A 69 -3.75 8.87 -12.90
C LYS A 69 -4.52 7.58 -13.17
N ASP A 70 -3.92 6.63 -13.88
CA ASP A 70 -4.62 5.40 -14.28
C ASP A 70 -4.73 4.42 -13.09
N CYS A 71 -3.76 4.44 -12.17
CA CYS A 71 -3.86 3.75 -10.89
C CYS A 71 -5.06 4.27 -10.07
N VAL A 72 -5.20 5.60 -9.94
CA VAL A 72 -6.32 6.23 -9.21
C VAL A 72 -7.66 5.90 -9.88
N ALA A 73 -7.73 5.87 -11.21
CA ALA A 73 -8.95 5.53 -11.93
C ALA A 73 -9.50 4.14 -11.58
N CYS A 74 -8.62 3.17 -11.30
CA CYS A 74 -9.01 1.82 -10.90
C CYS A 74 -9.18 1.68 -9.38
N HIS A 75 -8.37 2.34 -8.58
CA HIS A 75 -8.31 2.12 -7.12
C HIS A 75 -9.18 3.09 -6.30
N ALA A 76 -9.62 4.22 -6.86
CA ALA A 76 -10.55 5.11 -6.18
C ALA A 76 -11.98 4.53 -6.22
N THR A 77 -12.61 4.47 -5.05
CA THR A 77 -14.05 4.21 -4.98
C THR A 77 -14.84 5.46 -5.37
N THR A 78 -16.13 5.27 -5.61
CA THR A 78 -17.06 6.35 -5.99
C THR A 78 -18.12 6.46 -4.90
N ALA A 79 -18.39 7.69 -4.43
CA ALA A 79 -19.42 7.97 -3.45
C ALA A 79 -20.83 7.83 -4.08
N ALA A 80 -21.86 7.82 -3.23
CA ALA A 80 -23.24 7.59 -3.66
C ALA A 80 -23.79 8.67 -4.62
N ASP A 81 -23.27 9.89 -4.54
CA ASP A 81 -23.60 11.03 -5.40
C ASP A 81 -22.72 11.08 -6.68
N GLY A 82 -21.87 10.07 -6.89
CA GLY A 82 -21.09 9.89 -8.12
C GLY A 82 -19.70 10.53 -8.12
N HIS A 83 -19.28 11.24 -7.06
CA HIS A 83 -17.91 11.78 -7.01
C HIS A 83 -16.88 10.71 -6.64
N ALA A 84 -15.64 10.85 -7.11
CA ALA A 84 -14.54 9.98 -6.70
C ALA A 84 -14.12 10.28 -5.25
N VAL A 85 -14.02 9.24 -4.42
CA VAL A 85 -13.51 9.36 -3.06
C VAL A 85 -11.99 9.56 -3.11
N PRO A 86 -11.41 10.48 -2.33
CA PRO A 86 -9.96 10.72 -2.30
C PRO A 86 -9.22 9.44 -1.90
N VAL A 87 -8.24 8.98 -2.67
CA VAL A 87 -7.58 7.68 -2.44
C VAL A 87 -6.78 7.59 -1.12
N ASN A 88 -6.50 8.73 -0.50
CA ASN A 88 -5.87 8.85 0.81
C ASN A 88 -6.88 8.89 1.98
N ASP A 89 -8.19 8.82 1.72
CA ASP A 89 -9.20 8.75 2.77
C ASP A 89 -9.27 7.36 3.42
N PRO A 90 -9.70 7.27 4.71
CA PRO A 90 -9.86 6.01 5.41
C PRO A 90 -10.67 4.97 4.63
N GLY A 91 -10.13 3.76 4.53
CA GLY A 91 -10.81 2.64 3.86
C GLY A 91 -10.67 2.64 2.33
N GLN A 92 -9.95 3.59 1.73
CA GLN A 92 -9.53 3.50 0.33
C GLN A 92 -8.27 2.65 0.18
N PHE A 93 -8.05 2.09 -1.01
CA PHE A 93 -6.94 1.16 -1.26
C PHE A 93 -5.57 1.73 -0.90
N CYS A 94 -5.25 2.94 -1.39
CA CYS A 94 -3.94 3.54 -1.18
C CYS A 94 -3.71 3.84 0.31
N GLN A 95 -4.73 4.42 0.98
CA GLN A 95 -4.69 4.70 2.40
C GLN A 95 -4.49 3.43 3.25
N SER A 96 -5.28 2.37 3.02
CA SER A 96 -5.18 1.13 3.79
C SER A 96 -3.82 0.46 3.65
N CYS A 97 -3.27 0.44 2.43
CA CYS A 97 -1.94 -0.13 2.18
C CYS A 97 -0.83 0.71 2.84
N HIS A 98 -0.85 2.03 2.65
CA HIS A 98 0.16 2.93 3.21
C HIS A 98 0.12 2.98 4.74
N ALA A 99 -1.06 2.91 5.35
CA ALA A 99 -1.20 2.77 6.79
C ALA A 99 -0.59 1.45 7.28
N TYR A 100 -0.84 0.34 6.58
CA TYR A 100 -0.29 -0.97 6.93
C TYR A 100 1.24 -1.02 6.86
N VAL A 101 1.85 -0.40 5.84
CA VAL A 101 3.32 -0.36 5.70
C VAL A 101 3.97 0.84 6.40
N ALA A 102 3.20 1.62 7.17
CA ALA A 102 3.63 2.84 7.84
C ALA A 102 4.34 3.85 6.91
N ALA A 103 3.82 4.02 5.68
CA ALA A 103 4.31 4.98 4.71
C ALA A 103 3.37 6.20 4.61
N SER A 104 3.96 7.38 4.40
CA SER A 104 3.21 8.63 4.18
C SER A 104 3.80 9.38 2.98
N PRO A 105 3.43 9.03 1.73
CA PRO A 105 3.96 9.70 0.55
C PRO A 105 3.40 11.11 0.37
N ASP A 106 4.25 12.02 -0.10
CA ASP A 106 3.94 13.43 -0.41
C ASP A 106 3.09 13.61 -1.68
N CYS A 107 2.95 12.57 -2.51
CA CYS A 107 2.21 12.62 -3.77
C CYS A 107 0.80 13.21 -3.63
N PHE A 108 0.11 12.92 -2.51
CA PHE A 108 -1.27 13.36 -2.27
C PHE A 108 -1.40 14.77 -1.70
N GLU A 109 -0.28 15.42 -1.36
CA GLU A 109 -0.29 16.84 -0.97
C GLU A 109 -0.65 17.73 -2.17
N CYS A 110 -0.18 17.35 -3.38
CA CYS A 110 -0.55 18.02 -4.63
C CYS A 110 -1.70 17.31 -5.37
N HIS A 111 -1.85 15.99 -5.24
CA HIS A 111 -2.93 15.23 -5.87
C HIS A 111 -4.16 15.05 -4.95
N ALA A 112 -4.55 16.11 -4.24
CA ALA A 112 -5.74 16.14 -3.41
C ALA A 112 -6.99 16.49 -4.25
N THR A 113 -8.13 15.89 -3.93
CA THR A 113 -9.43 16.22 -4.54
C THR A 113 -9.94 17.60 -4.10
N THR A 114 -9.56 18.02 -2.89
CA THR A 114 -9.80 19.34 -2.32
C THR A 114 -8.49 19.92 -1.79
N PRO A 115 -8.24 21.23 -1.93
CA PRO A 115 -7.04 21.84 -1.38
C PRO A 115 -7.01 21.66 0.14
N ALA A 116 -6.02 20.94 0.65
CA ALA A 116 -5.74 20.88 2.08
C ALA A 116 -4.77 22.01 2.48
N PRO A 117 -4.85 22.55 3.71
CA PRO A 117 -3.76 23.37 4.23
C PRO A 117 -2.49 22.52 4.24
N VAL A 118 -1.43 23.02 3.61
CA VAL A 118 -0.13 22.34 3.51
C VAL A 118 0.34 22.06 4.92
N LYS A 119 0.41 20.78 5.33
CA LYS A 119 1.06 20.41 6.58
C LYS A 119 2.56 20.46 6.33
N GLU A 120 3.29 21.15 7.18
CA GLU A 120 4.74 21.24 7.07
C GLU A 120 5.32 19.81 7.14
N ALA A 121 5.94 19.37 6.04
CA ALA A 121 6.47 18.02 5.92
C ALA A 121 7.56 17.80 6.98
N ALA A 122 7.40 16.76 7.80
CA ALA A 122 8.46 16.29 8.68
C ALA A 122 9.60 15.77 7.79
N ARG A 123 10.68 16.55 7.70
CA ARG A 123 11.94 16.14 7.08
C ARG A 123 12.67 15.12 7.94
#